data_AF-A0A7L9RSR3-F1
#
_entry.id   AF-A0A7L9RSR3-F1
#
_cell.length_a   1.000
_cell.length_b   1.000
_cell.length_c   1.000
_cell.angle_alpha   90.00
_cell.angle_beta   90.00
_cell.angle_gamma   90.00
#
_symmetry.space_group_name_H-M   'P 1'
#
loop_
_entity.id
_entity.type
_entity.pdbx_description
1 polymer ?
#
loop_
_entity_poly.entity_id
_entity_poly.type
_entity_poly.pdbx_seq_one_letter_code
_entity_poly.pdbx_strand_id
1 'polypeptide(L)'
;MSMLSIIQKSVQLYDTLIDFLVKYIHDVLLLILRVYVASIFFQSGWNKFENLWEGGWFKTVFLFKNVYKLPVLSPEVAAVLGTGAELIFSIFLALGVLSRIGALGLLGVTAVITFGVRPHFTHEFWALLLGVSFIMGPGKFSFDGWLRSWWTRLHSGMQHHLDSADMLPKKAPNIIAKERPNEKIMLDNKKEPIVNRRLSKGKLVAEPDTIVAIKSLVKNKTVKSGRRTTSKPA
;
A
#
# COMPACT_ATOMS: atom_id res chain seq x y z
N MET A 1 32.61 -1.87 -33.23
CA MET A 1 31.53 -1.40 -32.34
C MET A 1 32.04 -0.20 -31.56
N SER A 2 31.28 0.90 -31.49
CA SER A 2 31.70 2.07 -30.70
C SER A 2 31.60 1.74 -29.20
N MET A 3 32.50 2.31 -28.39
CA MET A 3 32.50 2.14 -26.92
C MET A 3 31.13 2.44 -26.30
N LEU A 4 30.42 3.44 -26.82
CA LEU A 4 29.05 3.80 -26.43
C LEU A 4 28.04 2.65 -26.65
N SER A 5 28.15 1.91 -27.76
CA SER A 5 27.25 0.78 -28.05
C SER A 5 27.45 -0.41 -27.11
N ILE A 6 28.67 -0.60 -26.60
CA ILE A 6 28.98 -1.65 -25.62
C ILE A 6 28.35 -1.27 -24.27
N ILE A 7 28.55 -0.05 -23.81
CA ILE A 7 27.97 0.46 -22.55
C ILE A 7 26.44 0.36 -22.57
N GLN A 8 25.80 0.79 -23.66
CA GLN A 8 24.34 0.72 -23.80
C GLN A 8 23.81 -0.71 -23.72
N LYS A 9 24.46 -1.67 -24.39
CA LYS A 9 24.08 -3.09 -24.30
C LYS A 9 24.27 -3.65 -22.90
N SER A 10 25.32 -3.25 -22.20
CA SER A 10 25.56 -3.66 -20.81
C SER A 10 24.46 -3.14 -19.86
N VAL A 11 24.05 -1.87 -20.02
CA VAL A 11 22.93 -1.30 -19.23
C VAL A 11 21.61 -2.00 -19.55
N GLN A 12 21.30 -2.22 -20.82
CA GLN A 12 20.08 -2.95 -21.22
C GLN A 12 20.04 -4.37 -20.67
N LEU A 13 21.18 -5.06 -20.66
CA LEU A 13 21.28 -6.39 -20.05
C LEU A 13 21.04 -6.32 -18.54
N TYR A 14 21.65 -5.34 -17.85
CA TYR A 14 21.42 -5.11 -16.42
C TYR A 14 19.94 -4.86 -16.11
N ASP A 15 19.29 -3.96 -16.83
CA ASP A 15 17.87 -3.64 -16.63
C ASP A 15 16.97 -4.86 -16.87
N THR A 16 17.25 -5.62 -17.93
CA THR A 16 16.50 -6.86 -18.23
C THR A 16 16.63 -7.90 -17.12
N LEU A 17 17.83 -8.04 -16.54
CA LEU A 17 18.08 -8.96 -15.43
C LEU A 17 17.34 -8.51 -14.16
N ILE A 18 17.38 -7.21 -13.84
CA ILE A 18 16.66 -6.66 -12.69
C ILE A 18 15.15 -6.82 -12.87
N ASP A 19 14.61 -6.51 -14.03
CA ASP A 19 13.18 -6.69 -14.32
C ASP A 19 12.75 -8.15 -14.17
N PHE A 20 13.59 -9.09 -14.60
CA PHE A 20 13.34 -10.52 -14.38
C PHE A 20 13.30 -10.87 -12.89
N LEU A 21 14.30 -10.43 -12.11
CA LEU A 21 14.36 -10.69 -10.67
C LEU A 21 13.16 -10.07 -9.94
N VAL A 22 12.81 -8.83 -10.26
CA VAL A 22 11.66 -8.14 -9.66
C VAL A 22 10.35 -8.84 -10.04
N LYS A 23 10.22 -9.32 -11.27
CA LYS A 23 8.97 -9.95 -11.74
C LYS A 23 8.72 -11.32 -11.11
N TYR A 24 9.77 -12.14 -10.96
CA TYR A 24 9.63 -13.55 -10.56
C TYR A 24 10.15 -13.86 -9.16
N ILE A 25 11.26 -13.26 -8.74
CA ILE A 25 11.93 -13.62 -7.49
C ILE A 25 11.43 -12.79 -6.31
N HIS A 26 11.09 -11.51 -6.53
CA HIS A 26 10.61 -10.61 -5.49
C HIS A 26 9.48 -11.20 -4.62
N ASP A 27 8.40 -11.68 -5.25
CA ASP A 27 7.25 -12.19 -4.51
C ASP A 27 7.54 -13.50 -3.77
N VAL A 28 8.43 -14.33 -4.33
CA VAL A 28 8.90 -15.57 -3.69
C VAL A 28 9.74 -15.22 -2.46
N LEU A 29 10.63 -14.23 -2.58
CA LEU A 29 11.46 -13.78 -1.46
C LEU A 29 10.61 -13.20 -0.33
N LEU A 30 9.59 -12.41 -0.65
CA LEU A 30 8.63 -11.91 0.35
C LEU A 30 7.85 -13.04 1.04
N LEU A 31 7.51 -14.11 0.33
CA LEU A 31 6.89 -15.28 0.94
C LEU A 31 7.86 -16.00 1.89
N ILE A 32 9.08 -16.29 1.43
CA ILE A 32 10.12 -16.96 2.24
C ILE A 32 10.38 -16.17 3.51
N LEU A 33 10.56 -14.86 3.39
CA LEU A 33 10.83 -13.98 4.52
C LEU A 33 9.67 -14.00 5.53
N ARG A 34 8.42 -13.90 5.07
CA ARG A 34 7.24 -13.95 5.95
C ARG A 34 7.14 -15.28 6.69
N VAL A 35 7.24 -16.40 5.96
CA VAL A 35 7.14 -17.75 6.56
C VAL A 35 8.28 -18.01 7.53
N TYR A 36 9.51 -17.61 7.17
CA TYR A 36 10.67 -17.76 8.04
C TYR A 36 10.48 -17.04 9.36
N VAL A 37 10.18 -15.73 9.34
CA VAL A 37 10.02 -14.96 10.57
C VAL A 37 8.80 -15.44 11.36
N ALA A 38 7.67 -15.72 10.69
CA ALA A 38 6.49 -16.25 11.33
C ALA A 38 6.76 -17.59 12.03
N SER A 39 7.58 -18.47 11.46
CA SER A 39 7.90 -19.77 12.09
C SER A 39 8.62 -19.61 13.43
N ILE A 40 9.49 -18.62 13.55
CA ILE A 40 10.26 -18.35 14.78
C ILE A 40 9.32 -17.90 15.90
N PHE A 41 8.48 -16.91 15.62
CA PHE A 41 7.53 -16.41 16.61
C PHE A 41 6.43 -17.42 16.91
N PHE A 42 5.97 -18.17 15.92
CA PHE A 42 5.00 -19.24 16.11
C PHE A 42 5.55 -20.32 17.03
N GLN A 43 6.78 -20.80 16.81
CA GLN A 43 7.41 -21.78 17.70
C GLN A 43 7.61 -21.22 19.11
N SER A 44 8.02 -19.96 19.23
CA SER A 44 8.16 -19.26 20.52
C SER A 44 6.83 -19.20 21.29
N GLY A 45 5.74 -18.87 20.61
CA GLY A 45 4.39 -18.81 21.18
C GLY A 45 3.85 -20.21 21.48
N TRP A 46 4.13 -21.19 20.61
CA TRP A 46 3.69 -22.57 20.78
C TRP A 46 4.29 -23.19 22.04
N ASN A 47 5.59 -22.99 22.28
CA ASN A 47 6.23 -23.46 23.50
C ASN A 47 5.59 -22.84 24.76
N LYS A 48 5.15 -21.57 24.72
CA LYS A 48 4.44 -20.93 25.84
C LYS A 48 3.03 -21.50 26.02
N PHE A 49 2.35 -21.80 24.92
CA PHE A 49 1.04 -22.44 24.92
C PHE A 49 1.11 -23.89 25.43
N GLU A 50 2.13 -24.64 25.06
CA GLU A 50 2.39 -25.99 25.56
C GLU A 50 2.64 -25.97 27.07
N ASN A 51 3.44 -25.03 27.58
CA ASN A 51 3.59 -24.81 29.02
C ASN A 51 2.25 -24.54 29.72
N LEU A 52 1.31 -23.85 29.07
CA LEU A 52 -0.04 -23.66 29.62
C LEU A 52 -0.80 -24.99 29.70
N TRP A 53 -0.77 -25.76 28.61
CA TRP A 53 -1.46 -27.05 28.47
C TRP A 53 -0.97 -28.09 29.48
N GLU A 54 0.33 -28.12 29.76
CA GLU A 54 0.95 -29.03 30.73
C GLU A 54 0.83 -28.56 32.20
N GLY A 55 0.13 -27.45 32.46
CA GLY A 55 0.00 -26.88 33.81
C GLY A 55 1.25 -26.11 34.29
N GLY A 56 2.23 -25.91 33.43
CA GLY A 56 3.47 -25.16 33.67
C GLY A 56 3.39 -23.64 33.45
N TRP A 57 2.19 -23.04 33.38
CA TRP A 57 1.99 -21.62 33.03
C TRP A 57 2.77 -20.63 33.92
N PHE A 58 3.04 -21.01 35.17
CA PHE A 58 3.86 -20.22 36.09
C PHE A 58 5.23 -19.87 35.51
N LYS A 59 5.82 -20.71 34.65
CA LYS A 59 7.11 -20.43 33.97
C LYS A 59 7.00 -19.23 33.03
N THR A 60 5.93 -19.16 32.24
CA THR A 60 5.68 -18.04 31.33
C THR A 60 5.43 -16.76 32.11
N VAL A 61 4.59 -16.81 33.15
CA VAL A 61 4.33 -15.66 34.04
C VAL A 61 5.62 -15.20 34.73
N PHE A 62 6.45 -16.15 35.18
CA PHE A 62 7.75 -15.84 35.78
C PHE A 62 8.68 -15.09 34.82
N LEU A 63 8.68 -15.46 33.54
CA LEU A 63 9.46 -14.77 32.50
C LEU A 63 9.00 -13.31 32.35
N PHE A 64 7.69 -13.08 32.27
CA PHE A 64 7.15 -11.71 32.18
C PHE A 64 7.39 -10.88 33.45
N LYS A 65 7.38 -11.52 34.63
CA LYS A 65 7.63 -10.87 35.92
C LYS A 65 9.09 -10.49 36.13
N ASN A 66 10.02 -11.41 35.85
CA ASN A 66 11.41 -11.28 36.27
C ASN A 66 12.35 -10.89 35.13
N VAL A 67 12.01 -11.23 33.90
CA VAL A 67 12.85 -10.98 32.73
C VAL A 67 12.32 -9.77 31.96
N TYR A 68 11.08 -9.82 31.46
CA TYR A 68 10.57 -8.72 30.63
C TYR A 68 10.20 -7.46 31.40
N LYS A 69 9.71 -7.58 32.64
CA LYS A 69 9.42 -6.46 33.57
C LYS A 69 8.65 -5.30 32.93
N LEU A 70 7.49 -5.59 32.35
CA LEU A 70 6.65 -4.55 31.76
C LEU A 70 6.11 -3.59 32.83
N PRO A 71 6.23 -2.25 32.66
CA PRO A 71 5.90 -1.29 33.71
C PRO A 71 4.38 -1.06 33.91
N VAL A 72 3.56 -1.33 32.89
CA VAL A 72 2.12 -0.99 32.90
C VAL A 72 1.22 -2.21 33.09
N LEU A 73 1.63 -3.38 32.60
CA LEU A 73 0.82 -4.58 32.55
C LEU A 73 1.18 -5.54 33.68
N SER A 74 0.17 -6.18 34.29
CA SER A 74 0.44 -7.29 35.22
C SER A 74 1.13 -8.44 34.47
N PRO A 75 2.04 -9.19 35.11
CA PRO A 75 2.76 -10.29 34.45
C PRO A 75 1.84 -11.35 33.84
N GLU A 76 0.68 -11.61 34.45
CA GLU A 76 -0.30 -12.59 33.99
C GLU A 76 -0.96 -12.14 32.68
N VAL A 77 -1.43 -10.89 32.62
CA VAL A 77 -2.03 -10.31 31.41
C VAL A 77 -0.97 -10.20 30.31
N ALA A 78 0.24 -9.76 30.66
CA ALA A 78 1.36 -9.69 29.73
C ALA A 78 1.72 -11.05 29.12
N ALA A 79 1.71 -12.12 29.92
CA ALA A 79 1.98 -13.47 29.46
C ALA A 79 0.93 -13.98 28.46
N VAL A 80 -0.35 -13.73 28.72
CA VAL A 80 -1.44 -14.10 27.82
C VAL A 80 -1.35 -13.29 26.52
N LEU A 81 -1.22 -11.96 26.62
CA LEU A 81 -1.13 -11.08 25.45
C LEU A 81 0.10 -11.37 24.61
N GLY A 82 1.26 -11.59 25.23
CA GLY A 82 2.49 -11.92 24.53
C GLY A 82 2.40 -13.25 23.78
N THR A 83 1.92 -14.29 24.44
CA THR A 83 1.74 -15.62 23.83
C THR A 83 0.71 -15.57 22.69
N GLY A 84 -0.43 -14.90 22.92
CA GLY A 84 -1.47 -14.74 21.91
C GLY A 84 -0.99 -13.92 20.71
N ALA A 85 -0.27 -12.82 20.95
CA ALA A 85 0.30 -11.98 19.89
C ALA A 85 1.31 -12.76 19.03
N GLU A 86 2.22 -13.52 19.66
CA GLU A 86 3.17 -14.38 18.94
C GLU A 86 2.46 -15.39 18.04
N LEU A 87 1.43 -16.08 18.53
CA LEU A 87 0.72 -17.09 17.74
C LEU A 87 -0.14 -16.47 16.62
N ILE A 88 -1.02 -15.53 16.97
CA ILE A 88 -2.01 -14.96 16.05
C ILE A 88 -1.32 -14.16 14.95
N PHE A 89 -0.38 -13.26 15.31
CA PHE A 89 0.27 -12.43 14.31
C PHE A 89 1.26 -13.20 13.44
N SER A 90 1.84 -14.30 13.94
CA SER A 90 2.62 -15.21 13.10
C SER A 90 1.76 -15.89 12.04
N ILE A 91 0.56 -16.36 12.39
CA ILE A 91 -0.38 -16.94 11.42
C ILE A 91 -0.79 -15.90 10.37
N PHE A 92 -1.14 -14.69 10.80
CA PHE A 92 -1.49 -13.59 9.91
C PHE A 92 -0.35 -13.26 8.94
N LEU A 93 0.88 -13.19 9.45
CA LEU A 93 2.05 -12.92 8.63
C LEU A 93 2.34 -14.05 7.63
N ALA A 94 2.34 -15.31 8.09
CA ALA A 94 2.63 -16.49 7.28
C ALA A 94 1.63 -16.64 6.12
N LEU A 95 0.33 -16.59 6.42
CA LEU A 95 -0.72 -16.67 5.40
C LEU A 95 -0.81 -15.39 4.56
N GLY A 96 -0.24 -14.29 5.05
CA GLY A 96 -0.38 -12.97 4.45
C GLY A 96 -1.81 -12.46 4.49
N VAL A 97 -2.50 -12.69 5.61
CA VAL A 97 -3.81 -12.13 5.95
C VAL A 97 -3.57 -10.94 6.86
N LEU A 98 -4.07 -9.75 6.50
CA LEU A 98 -3.77 -8.53 7.25
C LEU A 98 -2.26 -8.40 7.54
N SER A 99 -1.45 -8.73 6.54
CA SER A 99 0.00 -8.94 6.64
C SER A 99 0.75 -7.82 7.37
N ARG A 100 0.38 -6.57 7.09
CA ARG A 100 0.96 -5.39 7.75
C ARG A 100 0.63 -5.32 9.24
N ILE A 101 -0.58 -5.72 9.62
CA ILE A 101 -0.99 -5.81 11.03
C ILE A 101 -0.24 -6.94 11.71
N GLY A 102 -0.10 -8.10 11.05
CA GLY A 102 0.73 -9.19 11.55
C GLY A 102 2.19 -8.75 11.79
N ALA A 103 2.80 -8.07 10.82
CA ALA A 103 4.16 -7.56 10.94
C ALA A 103 4.30 -6.52 12.07
N LEU A 104 3.37 -5.58 12.20
CA LEU A 104 3.37 -4.59 13.29
C LEU A 104 3.19 -5.23 14.66
N GLY A 105 2.30 -6.22 14.78
CA GLY A 105 2.09 -6.96 16.01
C GLY A 105 3.36 -7.67 16.48
N LEU A 106 4.04 -8.37 15.56
CA LEU A 106 5.31 -9.04 15.86
C LEU A 106 6.46 -8.05 16.10
N LEU A 107 6.46 -6.87 15.49
CA LEU A 107 7.40 -5.79 15.83
C LEU A 107 7.20 -5.32 17.27
N GLY A 108 5.95 -5.20 17.72
CA GLY A 108 5.63 -4.88 19.11
C GLY A 108 6.17 -5.94 20.08
N VAL A 109 5.97 -7.23 19.77
CA VAL A 109 6.56 -8.34 20.55
C VAL A 109 8.09 -8.27 20.55
N THR A 110 8.70 -8.05 19.39
CA THR A 110 10.17 -7.92 19.24
C THR A 110 10.71 -6.77 20.08
N ALA A 111 10.01 -5.63 20.12
CA ALA A 111 10.38 -4.49 20.94
C ALA A 111 10.35 -4.85 22.43
N VAL A 112 9.28 -5.50 22.90
CA VAL A 112 9.18 -5.97 24.30
C VAL A 112 10.35 -6.89 24.66
N ILE A 113 10.68 -7.85 23.78
CA ILE A 113 11.79 -8.77 24.01
C ILE A 113 13.13 -8.01 24.05
N THR A 114 13.37 -7.10 23.10
CA THR A 114 14.64 -6.36 22.98
C THR A 114 14.90 -5.41 24.14
N PHE A 115 13.86 -4.79 24.70
CA PHE A 115 13.99 -3.91 25.85
C PHE A 115 13.99 -4.68 27.19
N GLY A 116 13.34 -5.83 27.27
CA GLY A 116 13.28 -6.66 28.48
C GLY A 116 14.47 -7.61 28.66
N VAL A 117 14.93 -8.23 27.57
CA VAL A 117 16.13 -9.06 27.50
C VAL A 117 17.13 -8.26 26.69
N ARG A 118 18.25 -7.86 27.30
CA ARG A 118 19.26 -6.97 26.69
C ARG A 118 19.44 -7.18 25.17
N PRO A 119 19.73 -6.11 24.41
CA PRO A 119 19.82 -6.17 22.96
C PRO A 119 20.67 -7.34 22.47
N HIS A 120 20.12 -8.12 21.57
CA HIS A 120 20.78 -9.26 20.95
C HIS A 120 20.62 -9.12 19.43
N PHE A 121 21.68 -9.39 18.68
CA PHE A 121 21.69 -9.23 17.22
C PHE A 121 20.51 -9.93 16.53
N THR A 122 20.09 -11.07 17.08
CA THR A 122 18.96 -11.84 16.56
C THR A 122 17.63 -11.08 16.59
N HIS A 123 17.36 -10.29 17.64
CA HIS A 123 16.11 -9.53 17.75
C HIS A 123 16.08 -8.36 16.77
N GLU A 124 17.22 -7.67 16.62
CA GLU A 124 17.40 -6.59 15.64
C GLU A 124 17.23 -7.11 14.21
N PHE A 125 17.77 -8.30 13.91
CA PHE A 125 17.60 -8.95 12.63
C PHE A 125 16.13 -9.29 12.34
N TRP A 126 15.39 -9.85 13.31
CA TRP A 126 13.96 -10.10 13.13
C TRP A 126 13.18 -8.81 12.93
N ALA A 127 13.50 -7.75 13.65
CA ALA A 127 12.87 -6.43 13.46
C ALA A 127 13.10 -5.89 12.04
N LEU A 128 14.30 -6.06 11.48
CA LEU A 128 14.58 -5.68 10.09
C LEU A 128 13.74 -6.48 9.09
N LEU A 129 13.67 -7.80 9.25
CA LEU A 129 12.86 -8.65 8.37
C LEU A 129 11.36 -8.28 8.47
N LEU A 130 10.84 -8.07 9.67
CA LEU A 130 9.47 -7.60 9.87
C LEU A 130 9.23 -6.21 9.25
N GLY A 131 10.20 -5.30 9.35
CA GLY A 131 10.17 -3.99 8.72
C GLY A 131 10.10 -4.10 7.18
N VAL A 132 10.88 -5.00 6.59
CA VAL A 132 10.82 -5.31 5.15
C VAL A 132 9.43 -5.84 4.78
N SER A 133 8.90 -6.81 5.54
CA SER A 133 7.54 -7.34 5.33
C SER A 133 6.47 -6.24 5.41
N PHE A 134 6.61 -5.31 6.33
CA PHE A 134 5.67 -4.21 6.53
C PHE A 134 5.71 -3.21 5.36
N ILE A 135 6.90 -2.77 4.97
CA ILE A 135 7.11 -1.75 3.93
C ILE A 135 6.76 -2.31 2.54
N MET A 136 7.34 -3.46 2.18
CA MET A 136 7.13 -4.08 0.87
C MET A 136 5.74 -4.71 0.74
N GLY A 137 5.11 -5.04 1.87
CA GLY A 137 3.77 -5.58 1.93
C GLY A 137 3.70 -7.09 1.65
N PRO A 138 2.49 -7.61 1.43
CA PRO A 138 2.25 -9.06 1.43
C PRO A 138 2.79 -9.83 0.21
N GLY A 139 3.09 -9.16 -0.91
CA GLY A 139 3.43 -9.83 -2.18
C GLY A 139 2.28 -10.62 -2.81
N LYS A 140 2.48 -11.19 -4.00
CA LYS A 140 1.43 -11.93 -4.74
C LYS A 140 1.01 -13.24 -4.06
N PHE A 141 1.94 -13.94 -3.39
CA PHE A 141 1.68 -15.21 -2.70
C PHE A 141 1.18 -14.99 -1.28
N SER A 142 0.09 -14.24 -1.15
CA SER A 142 -0.53 -13.91 0.12
C SER A 142 -2.04 -13.96 -0.04
N PHE A 143 -2.76 -14.16 1.06
CA PHE A 143 -4.22 -14.05 1.02
C PHE A 143 -4.66 -12.63 0.64
N ASP A 144 -4.03 -11.58 1.19
CA ASP A 144 -4.30 -10.18 0.84
C ASP A 144 -4.12 -9.92 -0.67
N GLY A 145 -3.03 -10.45 -1.25
CA GLY A 145 -2.69 -10.29 -2.68
C GLY A 145 -3.60 -11.12 -3.60
N TRP A 146 -3.95 -12.33 -3.18
CA TRP A 146 -4.93 -13.17 -3.87
C TRP A 146 -6.31 -12.53 -3.89
N LEU A 147 -6.78 -12.05 -2.73
CA LEU A 147 -8.08 -11.39 -2.59
C LEU A 147 -8.14 -10.12 -3.46
N ARG A 148 -7.07 -9.32 -3.46
CA ARG A 148 -6.96 -8.13 -4.34
C ARG A 148 -7.03 -8.52 -5.81
N SER A 149 -6.32 -9.57 -6.22
CA SER A 149 -6.28 -10.04 -7.61
C SER A 149 -7.62 -10.65 -8.05
N TRP A 150 -8.31 -11.33 -7.14
CA TRP A 150 -9.64 -11.88 -7.38
C TRP A 150 -10.68 -10.75 -7.52
N TRP A 151 -10.64 -9.76 -6.63
CA TRP A 151 -11.56 -8.62 -6.66
C TRP A 151 -11.47 -7.81 -7.96
N THR A 152 -10.25 -7.54 -8.43
CA THR A 152 -10.04 -6.79 -9.68
C THR A 152 -10.57 -7.56 -10.90
N ARG A 153 -10.34 -8.89 -10.95
CA ARG A 153 -10.85 -9.75 -12.03
C ARG A 153 -12.38 -9.74 -12.11
N LEU A 154 -13.05 -9.82 -10.97
CA LEU A 154 -14.52 -9.77 -10.91
C LEU A 154 -15.07 -8.45 -11.46
N HIS A 155 -14.53 -7.31 -11.03
CA HIS A 155 -15.03 -6.00 -11.44
C HIS A 155 -14.71 -5.67 -12.90
N SER A 156 -13.57 -6.13 -13.43
CA SER A 156 -13.27 -5.98 -14.86
C SER A 156 -14.27 -6.71 -15.76
N GLY A 157 -14.85 -7.83 -15.32
CA GLY A 157 -15.89 -8.55 -16.07
C GLY A 157 -17.26 -7.83 -16.04
N MET A 158 -17.60 -7.19 -14.91
CA MET A 158 -18.85 -6.44 -14.78
C MET A 158 -18.85 -5.14 -15.58
N GLN A 159 -17.71 -4.43 -15.63
CA GLN A 159 -17.60 -3.17 -16.36
C GLN A 159 -17.89 -3.36 -17.87
N HIS A 160 -17.36 -4.42 -18.47
CA HIS A 160 -17.63 -4.75 -19.88
C HIS A 160 -19.11 -5.04 -20.18
N HIS A 161 -19.84 -5.63 -19.22
CA HIS A 161 -21.28 -5.91 -19.38
C HIS A 161 -22.16 -4.66 -19.26
N LEU A 162 -21.81 -3.73 -18.37
CA LEU A 162 -22.53 -2.47 -18.19
C LEU A 162 -22.32 -1.53 -19.38
N ASP A 163 -21.09 -1.43 -19.89
CA ASP A 163 -20.78 -0.65 -21.09
C ASP A 163 -21.50 -1.18 -22.35
N SER A 164 -21.75 -2.50 -22.40
CA SER A 164 -22.48 -3.15 -23.50
C SER A 164 -24.01 -2.95 -23.39
N ALA A 165 -24.56 -2.90 -22.18
CA ALA A 165 -25.98 -2.63 -21.96
C ALA A 165 -26.36 -1.16 -22.28
N ASP A 166 -25.42 -0.23 -22.10
CA ASP A 166 -25.57 1.17 -22.53
C ASP A 166 -25.42 1.37 -24.05
N MET A 167 -25.05 0.32 -24.80
CA MET A 167 -25.05 0.33 -26.28
C MET A 167 -26.42 -0.03 -26.89
N LEU A 168 -27.47 -0.22 -26.09
CA LEU A 168 -28.82 -0.31 -26.65
C LEU A 168 -29.12 0.95 -27.46
N PRO A 169 -29.56 0.83 -28.73
CA PRO A 169 -29.65 1.94 -29.65
C PRO A 169 -30.59 3.01 -29.10
N LYS A 170 -30.02 4.12 -28.63
CA LYS A 170 -30.79 5.33 -28.34
C LYS A 170 -31.28 5.88 -29.67
N LYS A 171 -32.61 5.81 -29.85
CA LYS A 171 -33.45 6.38 -30.92
C LYS A 171 -33.88 5.37 -31.99
N ALA A 172 -35.11 4.87 -31.85
CA ALA A 172 -35.85 4.24 -32.93
C ALA A 172 -35.97 5.23 -34.11
N PRO A 173 -35.81 4.80 -35.37
CA PRO A 173 -36.01 5.67 -36.52
C PRO A 173 -37.44 6.19 -36.53
N ASN A 174 -37.61 7.50 -36.69
CA ASN A 174 -38.91 8.13 -36.95
C ASN A 174 -39.43 7.56 -38.27
N ILE A 175 -40.37 6.62 -38.21
CA ILE A 175 -41.15 6.19 -39.37
C ILE A 175 -42.20 7.28 -39.62
N ILE A 176 -41.78 8.34 -40.33
CA ILE A 176 -42.70 9.34 -40.85
C ILE A 176 -43.16 8.88 -42.23
N ALA A 177 -44.48 8.86 -42.38
CA ALA A 177 -45.21 8.43 -43.54
C ALA A 177 -44.84 9.19 -44.82
N LYS A 178 -44.60 8.42 -45.89
CA LYS A 178 -45.13 8.57 -47.26
C LYS A 178 -45.44 10.00 -47.75
N GLU A 179 -44.63 10.50 -48.68
CA GLU A 179 -45.09 11.42 -49.73
C GLU A 179 -44.51 11.02 -51.10
N ARG A 180 -45.38 10.91 -52.11
CA ARG A 180 -45.04 10.69 -53.52
C ARG A 180 -44.87 12.05 -54.20
N PRO A 181 -43.89 12.24 -55.11
CA PRO A 181 -43.75 13.50 -55.83
C PRO A 181 -44.70 13.53 -57.02
N ASN A 182 -45.51 14.58 -57.13
CA ASN A 182 -45.95 15.20 -58.39
C ASN A 182 -46.87 16.39 -58.07
N GLU A 183 -46.32 17.58 -57.92
CA GLU A 183 -46.83 18.72 -58.69
C GLU A 183 -45.84 19.90 -58.66
N LYS A 184 -45.63 20.39 -59.87
CA LYS A 184 -44.83 21.54 -60.28
C LYS A 184 -45.63 22.79 -59.92
N ILE A 185 -45.07 23.78 -59.21
CA ILE A 185 -45.40 25.21 -59.38
C ILE A 185 -44.28 26.05 -58.74
N MET A 186 -43.96 27.11 -59.48
CA MET A 186 -42.96 28.14 -59.20
C MET A 186 -43.29 29.01 -57.99
N LEU A 187 -42.34 29.91 -57.73
CA LEU A 187 -42.33 31.07 -56.81
C LEU A 187 -41.72 30.69 -55.46
N ASP A 188 -40.89 31.48 -54.82
CA ASP A 188 -40.13 32.71 -55.07
C ASP A 188 -39.48 32.93 -53.69
N ASN A 189 -38.29 33.53 -53.65
CA ASN A 189 -37.81 34.30 -52.50
C ASN A 189 -37.85 33.67 -51.10
N LYS A 190 -36.69 33.28 -50.57
CA LYS A 190 -35.83 34.17 -49.76
C LYS A 190 -34.88 33.36 -48.86
N LYS A 191 -33.60 33.74 -48.96
CA LYS A 191 -32.60 33.84 -47.90
C LYS A 191 -32.14 32.54 -47.23
N GLU A 192 -31.05 32.02 -47.78
CA GLU A 192 -29.86 31.59 -47.03
C GLU A 192 -29.29 32.73 -46.14
N PRO A 193 -28.30 32.54 -45.23
CA PRO A 193 -27.59 31.29 -44.84
C PRO A 193 -27.16 31.23 -43.32
N ILE A 194 -26.25 30.26 -43.04
CA ILE A 194 -25.14 30.25 -42.04
C ILE A 194 -25.50 29.76 -40.61
N VAL A 195 -25.22 28.50 -40.21
CA VAL A 195 -23.94 27.78 -40.01
C VAL A 195 -23.24 28.10 -38.67
N ASN A 196 -23.47 27.19 -37.71
CA ASN A 196 -22.52 26.42 -36.90
C ASN A 196 -21.65 27.00 -35.75
N ARG A 197 -21.57 26.10 -34.75
CA ARG A 197 -20.39 25.68 -33.93
C ARG A 197 -19.95 26.64 -32.82
N ARG A 198 -19.37 26.19 -31.69
CA ARG A 198 -19.30 24.94 -30.91
C ARG A 198 -18.44 25.32 -29.68
N LEU A 199 -18.68 24.64 -28.55
CA LEU A 199 -17.74 24.33 -27.45
C LEU A 199 -17.34 25.45 -26.48
N SER A 200 -17.69 25.24 -25.20
CA SER A 200 -16.97 25.78 -24.04
C SER A 200 -16.66 24.61 -23.09
N LYS A 201 -15.38 24.21 -23.04
CA LYS A 201 -14.81 23.43 -21.95
C LYS A 201 -14.27 24.44 -20.93
N GLY A 202 -14.81 24.42 -19.71
CA GLY A 202 -14.35 25.26 -18.61
C GLY A 202 -12.91 24.97 -18.23
N LYS A 203 -12.08 26.02 -18.24
CA LYS A 203 -10.71 26.03 -17.73
C LYS A 203 -10.74 26.97 -16.52
N LEU A 204 -10.48 26.43 -15.33
CA LEU A 204 -10.31 27.21 -14.10
C LEU A 204 -9.07 28.10 -14.27
N VAL A 205 -9.27 29.41 -14.23
CA VAL A 205 -8.23 30.43 -14.21
C VAL A 205 -8.07 30.87 -12.76
N ALA A 206 -6.89 30.65 -12.18
CA ALA A 206 -6.54 31.21 -10.87
C ALA A 206 -6.14 32.68 -11.04
N GLU A 207 -6.70 33.53 -10.19
CA GLU A 207 -6.59 34.99 -10.22
C GLU A 207 -5.18 35.45 -9.79
N PRO A 208 -4.61 36.51 -10.41
CA PRO A 208 -3.23 36.96 -10.15
C PRO A 208 -2.93 37.36 -8.69
N ASP A 209 -3.96 37.68 -7.91
CA ASP A 209 -3.83 38.23 -6.57
C ASP A 209 -3.47 37.16 -5.50
N THR A 210 -3.71 35.89 -5.78
CA THR A 210 -3.40 34.79 -4.82
C THR A 210 -1.90 34.49 -4.76
N ILE A 211 -1.16 34.73 -5.84
CA ILE A 211 0.29 34.47 -5.92
C ILE A 211 1.09 35.51 -5.11
N VAL A 212 0.58 36.74 -5.01
CA VAL A 212 1.22 37.82 -4.23
C VAL A 212 1.06 37.58 -2.72
N ALA A 213 -0.09 37.06 -2.29
CA ALA A 213 -0.34 36.72 -0.88
C ALA A 213 0.53 35.55 -0.36
N ILE A 214 0.85 34.57 -1.21
CA ILE A 214 1.71 33.44 -0.81
C ILE A 214 3.19 33.86 -0.71
N LYS A 215 3.67 34.77 -1.56
CA LYS A 215 5.06 35.24 -1.52
C LYS A 215 5.38 36.08 -0.28
N SER A 216 4.42 36.81 0.29
CA SER A 216 4.64 37.61 1.52
C SER A 216 4.70 36.75 2.78
N LEU A 217 3.99 35.62 2.83
CA LEU A 217 3.99 34.69 3.96
C LEU A 217 5.29 33.86 4.06
N VAL A 218 5.94 33.57 2.93
CA VAL A 218 7.21 32.80 2.90
C VAL A 218 8.41 33.66 3.33
N LYS A 219 8.38 34.98 3.09
CA LYS A 219 9.51 35.88 3.39
C LYS A 219 9.64 36.23 4.89
N ASN A 220 8.60 36.01 5.69
CA ASN A 220 8.58 36.38 7.12
C ASN A 220 8.95 35.24 8.09
N LYS A 221 9.16 34.01 7.59
CA LYS A 221 9.59 32.86 8.40
C LYS A 221 11.10 32.63 8.44
N THR A 222 11.88 33.30 7.58
CA THR A 222 13.34 33.11 7.46
C THR A 222 14.20 34.02 8.35
N VAL A 223 13.61 34.91 9.18
CA VAL A 223 14.36 35.84 10.04
C VAL A 223 14.40 35.43 11.53
N LYS A 224 13.76 34.31 11.93
CA LYS A 224 13.70 33.87 13.35
C LYS A 224 14.53 32.64 13.71
N SER A 225 15.58 32.32 12.94
CA SER A 225 16.51 31.22 13.25
C SER A 225 17.97 31.66 13.17
N GLY A 226 18.41 32.51 14.10
CA GLY A 226 19.82 32.91 14.17
C GLY A 226 20.15 33.78 15.38
N ARG A 227 20.31 33.17 16.57
CA ARG A 227 21.21 33.63 17.67
C ARG A 227 21.04 32.73 18.91
N ARG A 228 22.04 31.89 19.18
CA ARG A 228 22.49 31.55 20.53
C ARG A 228 24.00 31.38 20.48
N THR A 229 24.69 32.45 20.86
CA THR A 229 26.13 32.50 21.06
C THR A 229 26.49 32.00 22.46
N THR A 230 27.66 31.40 22.51
CA THR A 230 28.49 30.95 23.63
C THR A 230 28.57 31.90 24.83
N SER A 231 28.54 31.36 26.05
CA SER A 231 29.33 31.90 27.17
C SER A 231 29.60 30.81 28.22
N LYS A 232 30.87 30.72 28.63
CA LYS A 232 31.45 29.97 29.74
C LYS A 232 31.95 31.01 30.74
N PRO A 233 31.84 30.78 32.06
CA PRO A 233 32.90 31.21 32.98
C PRO A 233 33.37 30.01 33.83
N ALA A 234 34.68 29.79 33.95
CA ALA A 234 35.58 30.31 34.99
C ALA A 234 35.37 29.55 36.30
#